data_AF-A0A3N2Q8X6-F1
#
_entry.id   AF-A0A3N2Q8X6-F1
#
_cell.length_a   1.000
_cell.length_b   1.000
_cell.length_c   1.000
_cell.angle_alpha   90.00
_cell.angle_beta   90.00
_cell.angle_gamma   90.00
#
_symmetry.space_group_name_H-M   'P 1'
#
loop_
_entity.id
_entity.type
_entity.pdbx_description
1 polymer ?
#
loop_
_entity_poly.entity_id
_entity_poly.type
_entity_poly.pdbx_seq_one_letter_code
_entity_poly.pdbx_strand_id
1 'polypeptide(L)'
;MSAISAVIIVIITLFVPPIGVLAVAGCGMDFIVNILLTILGFLPGLIHALYVEYVYYDRREQIRQGAIITGRAPGIYSENVQSGGTRR
;
A
#
# COMPACT_ATOMS: atom_id res chain seq x y z
N MET A 1 -11.97 -7.63 -4.03
CA MET A 1 -10.99 -8.72 -4.21
C MET A 1 -11.29 -9.75 -3.13
N SER A 2 -11.13 -11.03 -3.45
CA SER A 2 -11.16 -12.09 -2.44
C SER A 2 -9.99 -11.88 -1.48
N ALA A 3 -10.15 -12.25 -0.20
CA ALA A 3 -9.09 -12.21 0.81
C ALA A 3 -7.78 -12.90 0.34
N ILE A 4 -7.92 -13.87 -0.57
CA ILE A 4 -6.83 -14.58 -1.24
C ILE A 4 -5.91 -13.61 -2.00
N SER A 5 -6.45 -12.64 -2.74
CA SER A 5 -5.62 -11.66 -3.45
C SER A 5 -4.82 -10.79 -2.47
N ALA A 6 -5.35 -10.53 -1.28
CA ALA A 6 -4.66 -9.75 -0.25
C ALA A 6 -3.45 -10.48 0.32
N VAL A 7 -3.66 -11.75 0.69
CA VAL A 7 -2.60 -12.60 1.18
C VAL A 7 -1.49 -12.78 0.13
N ILE A 8 -1.86 -12.94 -1.15
CA ILE A 8 -0.89 -13.06 -2.24
C ILE A 8 -0.04 -11.80 -2.37
N ILE A 9 -0.63 -10.60 -2.34
CA ILE A 9 0.14 -9.36 -2.50
C ILE A 9 1.06 -9.14 -1.29
N VAL A 10 0.60 -9.42 -0.07
CA VAL A 10 1.46 -9.37 1.14
C VAL A 10 2.64 -10.34 1.04
N ILE A 11 2.42 -11.57 0.57
CA ILE A 11 3.50 -12.55 0.38
C ILE A 11 4.50 -12.05 -0.66
N ILE A 12 4.04 -11.56 -1.81
CA ILE A 12 4.92 -11.01 -2.87
C ILE A 12 5.73 -9.83 -2.34
N THR A 13 5.10 -8.95 -1.57
CA THR A 13 5.74 -7.78 -0.94
C THR A 13 6.89 -8.18 -0.01
N LEU A 14 6.79 -9.34 0.66
CA LEU A 14 7.82 -9.83 1.57
C LEU A 14 9.11 -10.23 0.84
N PHE A 15 8.99 -10.80 -0.36
CA PHE A 15 10.15 -11.16 -1.19
C PHE A 15 10.66 -9.97 -2.01
N VAL A 16 9.74 -9.16 -2.54
CA VAL A 16 10.06 -8.01 -3.38
C VAL A 16 9.18 -6.80 -2.97
N PRO A 17 9.61 -6.03 -1.96
CA PRO A 17 8.85 -4.89 -1.46
C PRO A 17 8.43 -3.86 -2.53
N PRO A 18 9.27 -3.47 -3.52
CA PRO A 18 8.85 -2.48 -4.52
C PRO A 18 7.72 -2.98 -5.43
N ILE A 19 7.60 -4.29 -5.66
CA ILE A 19 6.53 -4.84 -6.51
C ILE A 19 5.18 -4.78 -5.80
N GLY A 20 5.13 -5.04 -4.49
CA GLY A 20 3.92 -4.90 -3.68
C GLY A 20 3.36 -3.49 -3.72
N VAL A 21 4.22 -2.51 -3.42
CA VAL A 21 3.85 -1.09 -3.46
C VAL A 21 3.42 -0.65 -4.86
N LEU A 22 4.07 -1.14 -5.92
CA LEU A 22 3.65 -0.84 -7.29
C LEU A 22 2.24 -1.39 -7.57
N ALA A 23 1.92 -2.60 -7.11
CA ALA A 23 0.62 -3.23 -7.33
C ALA A 23 -0.53 -2.50 -6.61
N VAL A 24 -0.24 -1.89 -5.46
CA VAL A 24 -1.24 -1.22 -4.61
C VAL A 24 -1.28 0.29 -4.83
N ALA A 25 -0.15 0.97 -4.71
CA ALA A 25 -0.04 2.41 -4.84
C ALA A 25 0.10 2.87 -6.30
N GLY A 26 0.61 2.01 -7.19
CA GLY A 26 0.94 2.36 -8.57
C GLY A 26 2.35 2.93 -8.73
N CYS A 27 2.68 3.38 -9.94
CA CYS A 27 3.93 4.09 -10.23
C CYS A 27 3.81 5.55 -9.78
N GLY A 28 4.08 5.80 -8.49
CA GLY A 28 3.97 7.11 -7.89
C GLY A 28 5.07 7.39 -6.87
N MET A 29 4.85 8.40 -6.04
CA MET A 29 5.80 8.84 -5.01
C MET A 29 6.12 7.71 -4.01
N ASP A 30 5.13 6.93 -3.58
CA ASP A 30 5.34 5.82 -2.63
C ASP A 30 6.23 4.71 -3.21
N PHE A 31 6.18 4.45 -4.51
CA PHE A 31 7.06 3.49 -5.18
C PHE A 31 8.52 3.96 -5.19
N ILE A 32 8.74 5.24 -5.51
CA ILE A 32 10.08 5.85 -5.52
C ILE A 32 10.66 5.88 -4.11
N VAL A 33 9.85 6.28 -3.13
CA VAL A 33 10.20 6.26 -1.70
C VAL A 33 10.59 4.84 -1.30
N ASN A 34 9.76 3.85 -1.61
CA ASN A 34 10.07 2.45 -1.27
C ASN A 34 11.36 1.93 -1.93
N ILE A 35 11.63 2.28 -3.18
CA ILE A 35 12.90 1.94 -3.84
C ILE A 35 14.09 2.56 -3.12
N LEU A 36 14.01 3.85 -2.79
CA LEU A 36 15.08 4.57 -2.09
C LEU A 36 15.34 3.94 -0.71
N LEU A 37 14.27 3.63 0.04
CA LEU A 37 14.34 2.96 1.32
C LEU A 37 14.96 1.57 1.18
N THR A 38 14.57 0.79 0.18
CA THR A 38 15.12 -0.56 -0.06
C THR A 38 16.61 -0.53 -0.40
N ILE A 39 17.08 0.50 -1.13
CA ILE A 39 18.51 0.71 -1.44
C ILE A 39 19.30 1.14 -0.20
N LEU A 40 18.71 1.97 0.66
CA LEU A 40 19.32 2.46 1.91
C LEU A 40 19.31 1.37 3.01
N GLY A 41 18.38 0.41 2.93
CA GLY A 41 18.32 -0.80 3.73
C GLY A 41 17.02 -1.59 3.48
N PHE A 42 17.11 -2.91 3.38
CA PHE A 42 15.93 -3.74 3.10
C PHE A 42 14.83 -3.62 4.17
N LEU A 43 15.21 -3.54 5.45
CA LEU A 43 14.30 -3.41 6.60
C LEU A 43 13.35 -2.20 6.52
N PRO A 44 13.84 -0.96 6.36
CA PRO A 44 12.94 0.20 6.30
C PRO A 44 12.07 0.22 5.03
N GLY A 45 12.56 -0.33 3.90
CA GLY A 45 11.74 -0.54 2.70
C GLY A 45 10.60 -1.53 2.95
N LEU A 46 10.89 -2.68 3.58
CA LEU A 46 9.88 -3.67 3.93
C LEU A 46 8.79 -3.10 4.85
N ILE A 47 9.17 -2.34 5.88
CA ILE A 47 8.21 -1.70 6.81
C ILE A 47 7.31 -0.71 6.06
N HIS A 48 7.90 0.14 5.21
CA HIS A 48 7.13 1.11 4.43
C HIS A 48 6.17 0.41 3.45
N ALA A 49 6.61 -0.65 2.79
CA ALA A 49 5.77 -1.43 1.89
C ALA A 49 4.58 -2.08 2.61
N LEU A 50 4.82 -2.71 3.76
CA LEU A 50 3.76 -3.31 4.58
C LEU A 50 2.80 -2.26 5.13
N TYR A 51 3.29 -1.07 5.48
CA TYR A 51 2.45 0.04 5.93
C TYR A 51 1.47 0.51 4.83
N VAL A 52 1.97 0.68 3.60
CA VAL A 52 1.16 1.05 2.43
C VAL A 52 0.08 -0.02 2.17
N GLU A 53 0.47 -1.29 2.18
CA GLU A 53 -0.42 -2.45 1.99
C GLU A 53 -1.53 -2.48 3.06
N TYR A 54 -1.15 -2.34 4.34
CA TYR A 54 -2.08 -2.33 5.47
C TYR A 54 -3.11 -1.22 5.35
N VAL A 55 -2.66 0.02 5.09
CA VAL A 55 -3.57 1.16 4.96
C VAL A 55 -4.50 0.99 3.77
N TYR A 56 -4.02 0.44 2.65
CA TYR A 56 -4.88 0.15 1.50
C TYR A 56 -6.00 -0.83 1.85
N TYR A 57 -5.70 -1.93 2.55
CA TYR A 57 -6.71 -2.90 2.97
C TYR A 57 -7.69 -2.34 3.99
N ASP A 58 -7.19 -1.64 5.02
CA ASP A 58 -8.00 -1.00 6.04
C ASP A 58 -8.99 0.01 5.42
N ARG A 59 -8.52 0.89 4.52
CA ARG A 59 -9.39 1.86 3.85
C ARG A 59 -10.41 1.20 2.94
N ARG A 60 -10.03 0.14 2.25
CA ARG A 60 -10.95 -0.59 1.39
C ARG A 60 -12.03 -1.30 2.21
N GLU A 61 -11.69 -1.83 3.38
CA GLU A 61 -12.66 -2.41 4.30
C GLU A 61 -13.61 -1.36 4.86
N GLN A 62 -13.10 -0.19 5.24
CA GLN A 62 -13.91 0.96 5.68
C GLN A 62 -14.89 1.40 4.59
N ILE A 63 -14.45 1.53 3.33
CA ILE A 63 -15.33 1.85 2.20
C ILE A 63 -16.38 0.76 1.99
N ARG A 64 -15.99 -0.51 2.13
CA ARG A 64 -16.92 -1.64 2.04
C ARG A 64 -17.97 -1.64 3.15
N GLN A 65 -17.64 -1.08 4.32
CA GLN A 65 -18.55 -0.89 5.45
C GLN A 65 -19.32 0.44 5.37
N GLY A 66 -19.11 1.26 4.33
CA GLY A 66 -19.76 2.56 4.17
C GLY A 66 -19.26 3.64 5.14
N ALA A 67 -18.07 3.46 5.73
CA ALA A 67 -17.48 4.44 6.62
C ALA A 67 -16.94 5.66 5.85
N ILE A 68 -17.10 6.85 6.41
CA ILE A 68 -16.57 8.10 5.84
C ILE A 68 -15.13 8.28 6.33
N ILE A 69 -14.17 8.17 5.41
CA ILE A 69 -12.76 8.35 5.75
C ILE A 69 -12.40 9.84 5.66
N THR A 70 -12.26 10.51 6.81
CA THR A 70 -12.03 11.96 6.88
C THR A 70 -10.55 12.36 7.00
N GLY A 71 -9.66 11.42 7.34
CA GLY A 71 -8.22 11.68 7.51
C GLY A 71 -7.34 11.14 6.37
N ARG A 72 -6.23 11.83 6.05
CA ARG A 72 -5.16 11.29 5.20
C ARG A 72 -4.20 10.44 6.04
N ALA A 73 -3.78 9.30 5.50
CA ALA A 73 -2.78 8.48 6.16
C ALA A 73 -1.39 9.15 6.01
N PRO A 74 -0.66 9.36 7.11
CA PRO A 74 0.64 10.03 7.07
C PRO A 74 1.66 9.19 6.31
N GLY A 75 2.49 9.83 5.48
CA GLY A 75 3.55 9.15 4.73
C GLY A 75 3.08 8.32 3.53
N ILE A 76 1.78 8.39 3.17
CA ILE A 76 1.22 7.80 1.95
C ILE A 76 0.78 8.92 1.02
N TYR A 77 1.35 8.95 -0.18
CA TYR A 77 1.14 10.03 -1.14
C TYR A 77 0.19 9.63 -2.29
N SER A 78 0.00 8.33 -2.53
CA SER A 78 -0.84 7.81 -3.61
C SER A 78 -2.33 7.93 -3.27
N GLU A 79 -3.08 8.54 -4.19
CA GLU A 79 -4.53 8.63 -4.09
C GLU A 79 -5.21 7.26 -4.13
N ASN A 80 -4.61 6.26 -4.79
CA ASN A 80 -5.14 4.90 -4.84
C ASN A 80 -5.16 4.25 -3.45
N VAL A 81 -4.11 4.48 -2.67
CA VAL A 81 -3.99 3.99 -1.29
C VAL A 81 -4.91 4.78 -0.37
N GLN A 82 -4.93 6.11 -0.50
CA GLN A 82 -5.79 6.97 0.33
C GLN A 82 -7.29 6.76 0.10
N SER A 83 -7.68 6.31 -1.09
CA SER A 83 -9.07 6.04 -1.49
C SER A 83 -9.43 4.55 -1.50
N GLY A 84 -8.54 3.65 -1.04
CA GLY A 84 -8.80 2.21 -1.04
C GLY A 84 -9.12 1.62 -2.43
N GLY A 85 -8.62 2.24 -3.50
CA GLY A 85 -8.82 1.82 -4.89
C GLY A 85 -10.15 2.24 -5.53
N THR A 86 -10.87 3.21 -4.94
CA THR A 86 -12.16 3.69 -5.47
C THR A 86 -12.03 4.73 -6.59
N ARG A 87 -10.91 5.48 -6.65
CA ARG A 87 -10.59 6.29 -7.84
C ARG A 87 -9.90 5.40 -8.87
N ARG A 88 -10.52 5.22 -10.03
CA ARG A 88 -9.87 4.66 -11.22
C ARG A 88 -9.98 5.65 -12.36
#